data_AF-G5RQW6-F1
#
_entry.id   AF-G5RQW6-F1
#
_cell.length_a   1.000
_cell.length_b   1.000
_cell.length_c   1.000
_cell.angle_alpha   90.00
_cell.angle_beta   90.00
_cell.angle_gamma   90.00
#
_symmetry.space_group_name_H-M   'P 1'
#
loop_
_entity.id
_entity.type
_entity.pdbx_description
1 polymer ?
#
loop_
_entity_poly.entity_id
_entity_poly.type
_entity_poly.pdbx_seq_one_letter_code
_entity_poly.pdbx_strand_id
1 'polypeptide(L)'
;KPALARGTLRTIGATTWSEYKRHIEKDPALTRRFQVLQIAEPEEIPAMEMVRGLVDTLEKHHNVLILDEAVRAAVQLSHRYIPARQLPDKAISLLDTAAAPRAPRVQIEYDVEIYGSEKKIELPFVMAVLADLAGKPREELPPVTDRKFLDIDIDNFNERMKAIAPRVAFAVPNTLTGEGQLMVDITLENMDDFSPAQIARKVDALNQLLEARTQLANLQTYMDGKAGAENLVNKLLQDPTLLKTLANAPKSAATQQGVSADNESAE
;
A
#
# COMPACT_ATOMS: atom_id res chain seq x y z
N LYS A 1 45.01 -24.52 -31.40
CA LYS A 1 43.92 -25.43 -31.87
C LYS A 1 44.14 -26.95 -31.65
N PRO A 2 45.35 -27.55 -31.48
CA PRO A 2 45.48 -29.01 -31.35
C PRO A 2 45.10 -29.59 -29.97
N ALA A 3 45.09 -28.79 -28.89
CA ALA A 3 44.67 -29.24 -27.56
C ALA A 3 43.18 -29.59 -27.47
N LEU A 4 42.32 -28.82 -28.15
CA LEU A 4 40.88 -29.10 -28.31
C LEU A 4 40.62 -30.35 -29.18
N ALA A 5 41.62 -30.82 -29.94
CA ALA A 5 41.50 -32.01 -30.80
C ALA A 5 41.76 -33.32 -30.10
N ARG A 6 42.55 -33.27 -29.03
CA ARG A 6 42.96 -34.45 -28.26
C ARG A 6 42.04 -34.73 -27.06
N GLY A 7 40.96 -33.96 -26.87
CA GLY A 7 40.02 -34.12 -25.77
C GLY A 7 40.59 -33.84 -24.37
N THR A 8 41.81 -33.32 -24.27
CA THR A 8 42.50 -33.06 -22.99
C THR A 8 42.00 -31.81 -22.28
N LEU A 9 41.25 -30.95 -22.96
CA LEU A 9 40.67 -29.72 -22.41
C LEU A 9 39.14 -29.83 -22.43
N ARG A 10 38.52 -29.86 -21.25
CA ARG A 10 37.06 -29.73 -21.09
C ARG A 10 36.78 -28.26 -20.78
N THR A 11 35.91 -27.64 -21.57
CA THR A 11 35.57 -26.22 -21.41
C THR A 11 34.09 -26.04 -21.64
N ILE A 12 33.44 -25.32 -20.74
CA ILE A 12 32.05 -24.87 -20.86
C ILE A 12 32.12 -23.38 -21.17
N GLY A 13 31.38 -22.93 -22.19
CA GLY A 13 31.25 -21.54 -22.54
C GLY A 13 29.79 -21.12 -22.48
N ALA A 14 29.52 -19.93 -21.94
CA ALA A 14 28.22 -19.28 -22.05
C ALA A 14 28.31 -18.21 -23.15
N THR A 15 27.44 -18.30 -24.15
CA THR A 15 27.39 -17.34 -25.27
C THR A 15 25.95 -17.06 -25.63
N THR A 16 25.68 -15.85 -26.12
CA THR A 16 24.38 -15.56 -26.73
C THR A 16 24.25 -16.27 -28.08
N TRP A 17 23.02 -16.49 -28.54
CA TRP A 17 22.76 -17.09 -29.86
C TRP A 17 23.42 -16.30 -31.00
N SER A 18 23.42 -14.97 -30.87
CA SER A 18 24.05 -14.03 -31.79
C SER A 18 25.56 -14.28 -31.94
N GLU A 19 26.26 -14.46 -30.82
CA GLU A 19 27.69 -14.72 -30.79
C GLU A 19 28.02 -16.13 -31.27
N TYR A 20 27.21 -17.11 -30.89
CA TYR A 20 27.32 -18.49 -31.37
C TYR A 20 27.28 -18.54 -32.90
N LYS A 21 26.27 -17.92 -33.52
CA LYS A 21 26.11 -17.88 -34.99
C LYS A 21 27.25 -17.13 -35.67
N ARG A 22 27.79 -16.08 -35.05
CA ARG A 22 28.86 -15.27 -35.62
C ARG A 22 30.22 -15.95 -35.55
N HIS A 23 30.53 -16.64 -34.45
CA HIS A 23 31.89 -17.08 -34.14
C HIS A 23 32.08 -18.60 -34.07
N ILE A 24 31.05 -19.35 -33.68
CA ILE A 24 31.14 -20.81 -33.48
C ILE A 24 30.59 -21.56 -34.69
N GLU A 25 29.40 -21.20 -35.17
CA GLU A 25 28.73 -21.88 -36.28
C GLU A 25 29.51 -21.77 -37.61
N LYS A 26 30.26 -20.68 -37.79
CA LYS A 26 31.08 -20.45 -38.99
C LYS A 26 32.36 -21.30 -39.05
N ASP A 27 32.84 -21.87 -37.94
CA ASP A 27 34.05 -22.71 -37.92
C ASP A 27 33.65 -24.20 -37.80
N PRO A 28 33.77 -25.00 -38.88
CA PRO A 28 33.40 -26.42 -38.89
C PRO A 28 34.13 -27.27 -37.85
N ALA A 29 35.30 -26.85 -37.38
CA ALA A 29 36.05 -27.57 -36.35
C ALA A 29 35.42 -27.38 -34.95
N LEU A 30 34.78 -26.24 -34.70
CA LEU A 30 34.10 -25.95 -33.43
C LEU A 30 32.72 -26.61 -33.41
N THR A 31 31.93 -26.50 -34.48
CA THR A 31 30.58 -27.10 -34.57
C THR A 31 30.58 -28.62 -34.41
N ARG A 32 31.68 -29.31 -34.76
CA ARG A 32 31.84 -30.76 -34.57
C ARG A 32 32.20 -31.19 -33.14
N ARG A 33 32.62 -30.24 -32.28
CA ARG A 33 33.20 -30.55 -30.96
C ARG A 33 32.47 -29.89 -29.81
N PHE A 34 31.85 -28.74 -30.06
CA PHE A 34 30.96 -28.10 -29.11
C PHE A 34 29.56 -28.68 -29.30
N GLN A 35 29.02 -29.24 -28.22
CA GLN A 35 27.61 -29.54 -28.15
C GLN A 35 26.86 -28.28 -27.72
N VAL A 36 25.92 -27.85 -28.54
CA VAL A 36 25.04 -26.74 -28.17
C VAL A 36 24.01 -27.26 -27.18
N LEU A 37 24.01 -26.68 -25.98
CA LEU A 37 22.96 -26.87 -25.01
C LEU A 37 22.18 -25.55 -24.90
N GLN A 38 20.94 -25.56 -25.36
CA GLN A 38 20.07 -24.41 -25.21
C GLN A 38 19.53 -24.39 -23.77
N ILE A 39 19.85 -23.33 -23.05
CA ILE A 39 19.34 -23.09 -21.69
C ILE A 39 18.14 -22.17 -21.83
N ALA A 40 16.96 -22.67 -21.45
CA ALA A 40 15.75 -21.86 -21.37
C ALA A 40 15.73 -21.04 -20.07
N GLU A 41 14.91 -20.01 -20.05
CA GLU A 41 14.59 -19.30 -18.81
C GLU A 41 14.01 -20.29 -17.78
N PRO A 42 14.48 -20.28 -16.53
CA PRO A 42 13.93 -21.14 -15.48
C PRO A 42 12.54 -20.68 -15.07
N GLU A 43 11.71 -21.66 -14.70
CA GLU A 43 10.44 -21.45 -14.01
C GLU A 43 10.68 -20.87 -12.60
N GLU A 44 9.60 -20.38 -11.96
CA GLU A 44 9.70 -19.68 -10.68
C GLU A 44 10.39 -20.50 -9.58
N ILE A 45 10.05 -21.79 -9.42
CA ILE A 45 10.60 -22.64 -8.35
C ILE A 45 12.12 -22.84 -8.50
N PRO A 46 12.64 -23.29 -9.65
CA PRO A 46 14.08 -23.35 -9.88
C PRO A 46 14.77 -21.98 -9.72
N ALA A 47 14.15 -20.90 -10.18
CA ALA A 47 14.70 -19.55 -10.06
C ALA A 47 14.84 -19.11 -8.59
N MET A 48 13.87 -19.44 -7.72
CA MET A 48 13.96 -19.18 -6.28
C MET A 48 15.18 -19.85 -5.65
N GLU A 49 15.43 -21.13 -5.96
CA GLU A 49 16.61 -21.84 -5.42
C GLU A 49 17.93 -21.24 -5.93
N MET A 50 17.96 -20.81 -7.20
CA MET A 50 19.13 -20.12 -7.75
C MET A 50 19.42 -18.79 -7.04
N VAL A 51 18.38 -18.00 -6.75
CA VAL A 51 18.53 -16.72 -6.03
C VAL A 51 18.96 -16.97 -4.58
N ARG A 52 18.42 -18.00 -3.90
CA ARG A 52 18.86 -18.37 -2.54
C ARG A 52 20.36 -18.62 -2.44
N GLY A 53 20.95 -19.27 -3.44
CA GLY A 53 22.40 -19.50 -3.47
C GLY A 53 23.24 -18.22 -3.54
N LEU A 54 22.65 -17.08 -3.90
CA LEU A 54 23.32 -15.77 -4.01
C LEU A 54 23.02 -14.85 -2.83
N VAL A 55 22.06 -15.20 -1.96
CA VAL A 55 21.64 -14.37 -0.82
C VAL A 55 22.82 -14.07 0.10
N ASP A 56 23.58 -15.09 0.52
CA ASP A 56 24.74 -14.93 1.40
C ASP A 56 25.78 -13.92 0.88
N THR A 57 25.91 -13.80 -0.45
CA THR A 57 26.85 -12.87 -1.08
C THR A 57 26.29 -11.45 -1.08
N LEU A 58 24.99 -11.30 -1.36
CA LEU A 58 24.30 -10.01 -1.36
C LEU A 58 24.16 -9.44 0.05
N GLU A 59 23.85 -10.28 1.05
CA GLU A 59 23.79 -9.88 2.47
C GLU A 59 25.12 -9.32 2.95
N LYS A 60 26.23 -9.99 2.62
CA LYS A 60 27.58 -9.50 2.97
C LYS A 60 27.94 -8.22 2.23
N HIS A 61 27.55 -8.10 0.96
CA HIS A 61 27.86 -6.93 0.15
C HIS A 61 27.15 -5.67 0.65
N HIS A 62 25.85 -5.78 0.97
CA HIS A 62 25.03 -4.65 1.40
C HIS A 62 24.94 -4.51 2.93
N ASN A 63 25.47 -5.47 3.67
CA ASN A 63 25.37 -5.56 5.13
C ASN A 63 23.92 -5.50 5.64
N VAL A 64 23.03 -6.25 4.97
CA VAL A 64 21.59 -6.37 5.31
C VAL A 64 21.19 -7.83 5.46
N LEU A 65 20.12 -8.08 6.19
CA LEU A 65 19.50 -9.40 6.29
C LEU A 65 18.39 -9.53 5.23
N ILE A 66 18.44 -10.57 4.42
CA ILE A 66 17.46 -10.84 3.37
C ILE A 66 16.65 -12.06 3.79
N LEU A 67 15.37 -11.83 4.09
CA LEU A 67 14.45 -12.91 4.46
C LEU A 67 14.06 -13.75 3.23
N ASP A 68 13.75 -15.03 3.47
CA ASP A 68 13.32 -15.94 2.40
C ASP A 68 12.03 -15.50 1.71
N GLU A 69 11.14 -14.79 2.43
CA GLU A 69 9.95 -14.16 1.84
C GLU A 69 10.31 -13.10 0.79
N ALA A 70 11.41 -12.36 0.99
CA ALA A 70 11.87 -11.34 0.05
C ALA A 70 12.37 -11.98 -1.24
N VAL A 71 13.03 -13.13 -1.16
CA VAL A 71 13.47 -13.90 -2.33
C VAL A 71 12.28 -14.39 -3.15
N ARG A 72 11.26 -14.97 -2.50
CA ARG A 72 10.04 -15.41 -3.17
C ARG A 72 9.31 -14.26 -3.83
N ALA A 73 9.14 -13.15 -3.10
CA ALA A 73 8.48 -11.95 -3.62
C ALA A 73 9.26 -11.36 -4.80
N ALA A 74 10.59 -11.30 -4.74
CA ALA A 74 11.42 -10.79 -5.84
C ALA A 74 11.24 -11.63 -7.12
N VAL A 75 11.18 -12.97 -7.02
CA VAL A 75 10.96 -13.84 -8.18
C VAL A 75 9.54 -13.66 -8.74
N GLN A 76 8.50 -13.74 -7.90
CA GLN A 76 7.11 -13.64 -8.34
C GLN A 76 6.79 -12.27 -8.95
N LEU A 77 7.21 -11.19 -8.30
CA LEU A 77 6.95 -9.83 -8.78
C LEU A 77 7.75 -9.50 -10.03
N SER A 78 9.03 -9.92 -10.10
CA SER A 78 9.82 -9.71 -11.32
C SER A 78 9.30 -10.51 -12.50
N HIS A 79 8.80 -11.73 -12.27
CA HIS A 79 8.18 -12.54 -13.31
C HIS A 79 6.92 -11.85 -13.87
N ARG A 80 6.08 -11.31 -12.99
CA ARG A 80 4.82 -10.66 -13.36
C ARG A 80 4.98 -9.28 -14.00
N TYR A 81 5.86 -8.43 -13.46
CA TYR A 81 5.90 -7.00 -13.81
C TYR A 81 7.09 -6.62 -14.71
N ILE A 82 8.08 -7.50 -14.90
CA ILE A 82 9.26 -7.24 -15.73
C ILE A 82 9.41 -8.34 -16.79
N PRO A 83 8.52 -8.37 -17.81
CA PRO A 83 8.56 -9.38 -18.87
C PRO A 83 9.72 -9.19 -19.85
N ALA A 84 10.32 -7.98 -19.90
CA ALA A 84 11.43 -7.67 -20.81
C ALA A 84 12.78 -8.31 -20.39
N ARG A 85 12.87 -8.87 -19.19
CA ARG A 85 14.08 -9.53 -18.66
C ARG A 85 13.77 -10.96 -18.25
N GLN A 86 14.81 -11.80 -18.24
CA GLN A 86 14.71 -13.22 -17.93
C GLN A 86 15.08 -13.51 -16.47
N LEU A 87 14.40 -14.51 -15.86
CA LEU A 87 14.84 -15.13 -14.61
C LEU A 87 16.17 -15.88 -14.81
N PRO A 88 17.02 -16.01 -13.77
CA PRO A 88 16.90 -15.43 -12.43
C PRO A 88 17.44 -13.99 -12.34
N ASP A 89 18.10 -13.49 -13.38
CA ASP A 89 18.84 -12.21 -13.40
C ASP A 89 17.97 -11.01 -12.99
N LYS A 90 16.73 -10.93 -13.47
CA LYS A 90 15.82 -9.85 -13.09
C LYS A 90 15.46 -9.84 -11.60
N ALA A 91 15.32 -11.01 -10.97
CA ALA A 91 14.99 -11.12 -9.56
C ALA A 91 16.19 -10.70 -8.71
N ILE A 92 17.40 -11.12 -9.10
CA ILE A 92 18.66 -10.72 -8.45
C ILE A 92 18.82 -9.20 -8.52
N SER A 93 18.63 -8.61 -9.70
CA SER A 93 18.75 -7.17 -9.90
C SER A 93 17.74 -6.36 -9.07
N LEU A 94 16.51 -6.85 -8.91
CA LEU A 94 15.53 -6.23 -8.02
C LEU A 94 15.94 -6.32 -6.55
N LEU A 95 16.38 -7.50 -6.11
CA LEU A 95 16.82 -7.74 -4.74
C LEU A 95 18.02 -6.86 -4.39
N ASP A 96 18.99 -6.76 -5.30
CA ASP A 96 20.20 -5.93 -5.18
C ASP A 96 19.85 -4.44 -5.08
N THR A 97 18.93 -3.96 -5.92
CA THR A 97 18.46 -2.57 -5.87
C THR A 97 17.69 -2.25 -4.59
N ALA A 98 16.94 -3.22 -4.06
CA ALA A 98 16.20 -3.06 -2.81
C ALA A 98 17.11 -3.15 -1.57
N ALA A 99 18.16 -3.96 -1.63
CA ALA A 99 19.16 -4.12 -0.57
C ALA A 99 20.14 -2.94 -0.51
N ALA A 100 20.34 -2.23 -1.62
CA ALA A 100 21.20 -1.06 -1.66
C ALA A 100 20.73 0.00 -0.63
N PRO A 101 21.63 0.48 0.25
CA PRO A 101 21.27 1.53 1.19
C PRO A 101 20.79 2.75 0.43
N ARG A 102 19.57 3.23 0.75
CA ARG A 102 19.12 4.53 0.26
C ARG A 102 20.16 5.55 0.67
N ALA A 103 20.69 6.30 -0.30
CA ALA A 103 21.57 7.42 0.00
C ALA A 103 20.88 8.29 1.09
N PRO A 104 21.61 8.68 2.15
CA PRO A 104 21.03 9.50 3.21
C PRO A 104 20.37 10.72 2.55
N ARG A 105 19.10 10.96 2.88
CA ARG A 105 18.45 12.21 2.52
C ARG A 105 19.30 13.32 3.13
N VAL A 106 19.89 14.15 2.28
CA VAL A 106 20.75 15.25 2.72
C VAL A 106 19.89 16.19 3.57
N GLN A 107 20.00 16.10 4.89
CA GLN A 107 19.53 17.13 5.80
C GLN A 107 20.59 18.23 5.78
N ILE A 108 20.27 19.38 5.18
CA ILE A 108 21.16 20.52 5.15
C ILE A 108 20.88 21.37 6.39
N GLU A 109 21.70 21.22 7.43
CA GLU A 109 21.87 22.25 8.47
C GLU A 109 23.13 23.07 8.14
N TYR A 110 23.00 24.40 8.17
CA TYR A 110 24.10 25.33 7.92
C TYR A 110 24.59 25.90 9.25
N ASP A 111 25.84 25.59 9.59
CA ASP A 111 26.64 26.45 10.46
C ASP A 111 27.66 27.17 9.57
N VAL A 112 27.66 28.51 9.58
CA VAL A 112 28.45 29.35 8.68
C VAL A 112 29.64 29.95 9.43
N GLU A 113 30.78 29.25 9.37
CA GLU A 113 32.09 29.88 9.49
C GLU A 113 32.79 29.83 8.12
N ILE A 114 33.03 31.02 7.57
CA ILE A 114 33.40 31.20 6.16
C ILE A 114 34.92 31.19 6.04
N TYR A 115 35.48 30.13 5.44
CA TYR A 115 36.82 30.17 4.85
C TYR A 115 36.90 29.28 3.58
N GLY A 116 36.83 29.92 2.40
CA GLY A 116 37.54 29.50 1.19
C GLY A 116 37.07 28.28 0.38
N SER A 117 35.94 27.65 0.66
CA SER A 117 35.49 26.48 -0.12
C SER A 117 34.16 26.74 -0.82
N GLU A 118 34.14 26.67 -2.17
CA GLU A 118 32.89 26.70 -2.95
C GLU A 118 32.06 25.44 -2.65
N LYS A 119 31.06 25.60 -1.77
CA LYS A 119 30.07 24.56 -1.46
C LYS A 119 29.11 24.44 -2.64
N LYS A 120 29.12 23.29 -3.31
CA LYS A 120 28.17 22.97 -4.37
C LYS A 120 26.78 22.77 -3.73
N ILE A 121 25.89 23.74 -3.90
CA ILE A 121 24.50 23.69 -3.40
C ILE A 121 23.66 22.93 -4.43
N GLU A 122 23.19 21.74 -4.08
CA GLU A 122 22.21 21.01 -4.89
C GLU A 122 20.81 21.42 -4.43
N LEU A 123 20.10 22.16 -5.29
CA LEU A 123 18.72 22.55 -5.04
C LEU A 123 17.82 21.31 -5.22
N PRO A 124 16.95 20.99 -4.24
CA PRO A 124 15.99 19.91 -4.43
C PRO A 124 15.04 20.25 -5.58
N PHE A 125 14.72 19.27 -6.42
CA PHE A 125 13.68 19.41 -7.43
C PHE A 125 12.32 19.52 -6.75
N VAL A 126 11.81 20.74 -6.61
CA VAL A 126 10.46 21.03 -6.11
C VAL A 126 9.52 21.14 -7.31
N MET A 127 8.48 20.30 -7.36
CA MET A 127 7.41 20.42 -8.34
C MET A 127 6.24 21.16 -7.73
N ALA A 128 5.83 22.26 -8.35
CA ALA A 128 4.63 22.99 -7.96
C ALA A 128 3.40 22.43 -8.70
N VAL A 129 2.34 22.16 -7.95
CA VAL A 129 1.03 21.75 -8.49
C VAL A 129 0.03 22.86 -8.20
N LEU A 130 -0.63 23.38 -9.25
CA LEU A 130 -1.71 24.35 -9.13
C LEU A 130 -3.04 23.64 -9.38
N ALA A 131 -3.88 23.56 -8.35
CA ALA A 131 -5.19 22.94 -8.41
C ALA A 131 -6.17 23.67 -7.48
N ASP A 132 -7.46 23.66 -7.85
CA ASP A 132 -8.54 24.08 -6.96
C ASP A 132 -8.93 22.92 -6.04
N LEU A 133 -8.48 22.98 -4.79
CA LEU A 133 -8.70 21.94 -3.78
C LEU A 133 -9.78 22.31 -2.76
N ALA A 134 -10.27 23.55 -2.75
CA ALA A 134 -11.20 24.03 -1.73
C ALA A 134 -12.67 23.75 -2.07
N GLY A 135 -13.00 23.61 -3.36
CA GLY A 135 -14.36 23.37 -3.82
C GLY A 135 -15.27 24.58 -3.57
N LYS A 136 -16.25 24.45 -2.68
CA LYS A 136 -17.18 25.54 -2.30
C LYS A 136 -16.96 25.98 -0.84
N PRO A 137 -15.83 26.62 -0.52
CA PRO A 137 -15.50 27.01 0.85
C PRO A 137 -16.56 27.97 1.42
N ARG A 138 -16.71 27.98 2.75
CA ARG A 138 -17.64 28.91 3.44
C ARG A 138 -17.14 30.35 3.42
N GLU A 139 -15.81 30.51 3.45
CA GLU A 139 -15.14 31.80 3.41
C GLU A 139 -14.61 32.05 2.00
N GLU A 140 -14.65 33.31 1.57
CA GLU A 140 -14.10 33.70 0.27
C GLU A 140 -12.58 33.55 0.30
N LEU A 141 -12.04 32.86 -0.71
CA LEU A 141 -10.61 32.67 -0.81
C LEU A 141 -9.93 33.99 -1.22
N PRO A 142 -8.76 34.32 -0.64
CA PRO A 142 -7.96 35.46 -1.08
C PRO A 142 -7.68 35.43 -2.58
N PRO A 143 -7.39 36.57 -3.23
CA PRO A 143 -6.94 36.58 -4.62
C PRO A 143 -5.65 35.76 -4.77
N VAL A 144 -5.44 35.18 -5.96
CA VAL A 144 -4.32 34.25 -6.21
C VAL A 144 -2.95 34.88 -5.91
N THR A 145 -2.80 36.20 -6.06
CA THR A 145 -1.57 36.95 -5.75
C THR A 145 -1.18 36.90 -4.27
N ASP A 146 -2.17 36.76 -3.39
CA ASP A 146 -1.97 36.80 -1.94
C ASP A 146 -1.87 35.38 -1.35
N ARG A 147 -2.10 34.34 -2.17
CA ARG A 147 -2.00 32.94 -1.77
C ARG A 147 -0.54 32.50 -1.79
N LYS A 148 -0.07 31.96 -0.67
CA LYS A 148 1.26 31.36 -0.57
C LYS A 148 1.23 29.91 -1.05
N PHE A 149 2.32 29.47 -1.68
CA PHE A 149 2.55 28.06 -1.89
C PHE A 149 2.67 27.36 -0.53
N LEU A 150 1.99 26.23 -0.41
CA LEU A 150 2.02 25.39 0.78
C LEU A 150 2.81 24.14 0.44
N ASP A 151 3.82 23.85 1.24
CA ASP A 151 4.54 22.58 1.15
C ASP A 151 3.65 21.47 1.71
N ILE A 152 3.45 20.43 0.91
CA ILE A 152 2.66 19.26 1.24
C ILE A 152 3.60 18.05 1.22
N ASP A 153 3.69 17.35 2.35
CA ASP A 153 4.42 16.10 2.51
C ASP A 153 3.51 15.02 3.13
N ILE A 154 4.03 13.81 3.32
CA ILE A 154 3.27 12.67 3.85
C ILE A 154 2.87 12.91 5.32
N ASP A 155 3.66 13.69 6.06
CA ASP A 155 3.50 13.90 7.48
C ASP A 155 2.51 15.05 7.79
N ASN A 156 2.44 16.06 6.91
CA ASN A 156 1.65 17.27 7.08
C ASN A 156 0.36 17.31 6.24
N PHE A 157 0.12 16.31 5.39
CA PHE A 157 -1.00 16.31 4.43
C PHE A 157 -2.36 16.56 5.09
N ASN A 158 -2.64 15.86 6.20
CA ASN A 158 -3.93 15.99 6.90
C ASN A 158 -4.10 17.36 7.55
N GLU A 159 -3.05 17.95 8.09
CA GLU A 159 -3.09 19.30 8.66
C GLU A 159 -3.39 20.34 7.56
N ARG A 160 -2.74 20.18 6.39
CA ARG A 160 -2.98 21.03 5.21
C ARG A 160 -4.40 20.87 4.67
N MET A 161 -4.90 19.64 4.57
CA MET A 161 -6.28 19.37 4.15
C MET A 161 -7.28 19.99 5.11
N LYS A 162 -7.07 19.87 6.43
CA LYS A 162 -7.91 20.50 7.43
C LYS A 162 -7.90 22.03 7.35
N ALA A 163 -6.75 22.64 7.06
CA ALA A 163 -6.64 24.08 6.89
C ALA A 163 -7.35 24.59 5.62
N ILE A 164 -7.32 23.80 4.53
CA ILE A 164 -8.08 24.10 3.30
C ILE A 164 -9.59 23.92 3.53
N ALA A 165 -9.96 22.98 4.41
CA ALA A 165 -11.34 22.57 4.70
C ALA A 165 -12.20 22.41 3.43
N PRO A 166 -11.82 21.51 2.50
CA PRO A 166 -12.56 21.31 1.26
C PRO A 166 -14.04 21.04 1.55
N ARG A 167 -14.90 21.86 0.94
CA ARG A 167 -16.35 21.77 1.14
C ARG A 167 -17.04 21.39 -0.15
N VAL A 168 -17.91 20.39 -0.02
CA VAL A 168 -18.69 19.81 -1.11
C VAL A 168 -20.16 20.03 -0.81
N ALA A 169 -20.80 20.89 -1.60
CA ALA A 169 -22.21 21.22 -1.46
C ALA A 169 -22.95 21.09 -2.81
N PHE A 170 -23.74 20.03 -2.95
CA PHE A 170 -24.57 19.77 -4.14
C PHE A 170 -25.82 18.93 -3.81
N ALA A 171 -26.80 18.98 -4.72
CA ALA A 171 -27.99 18.14 -4.67
C ALA A 171 -27.72 16.79 -5.37
N VAL A 172 -28.13 15.69 -4.75
CA VAL A 172 -28.07 14.34 -5.33
C VAL A 172 -29.44 13.66 -5.31
N PRO A 173 -29.76 12.78 -6.28
CA PRO A 173 -31.00 12.03 -6.26
C PRO A 173 -31.18 11.23 -4.97
N ASN A 174 -32.34 11.35 -4.32
CA ASN A 174 -32.58 10.68 -3.05
C ASN A 174 -32.98 9.21 -3.26
N THR A 175 -32.04 8.30 -3.03
CA THR A 175 -32.26 6.85 -3.12
C THR A 175 -32.87 6.25 -1.85
N LEU A 176 -32.99 7.01 -0.75
CA LEU A 176 -33.56 6.52 0.52
C LEU A 176 -35.09 6.50 0.47
N THR A 177 -35.70 7.57 -0.04
CA THR A 177 -37.16 7.68 -0.19
C THR A 177 -37.62 7.40 -1.61
N GLY A 178 -36.71 7.38 -2.59
CA GLY A 178 -37.02 7.19 -4.01
C GLY A 178 -37.59 8.43 -4.71
N GLU A 179 -37.78 9.53 -3.98
CA GLU A 179 -38.37 10.77 -4.49
C GLU A 179 -37.56 12.00 -4.07
N GLY A 180 -37.42 12.95 -5.00
CA GLY A 180 -36.77 14.24 -4.75
C GLY A 180 -35.24 14.23 -4.80
N GLN A 181 -34.64 15.30 -4.29
CA GLN A 181 -33.20 15.50 -4.20
C GLN A 181 -32.78 15.62 -2.73
N LEU A 182 -31.70 14.97 -2.36
CA LEU A 182 -31.02 15.10 -1.08
C LEU A 182 -29.92 16.14 -1.21
N MET A 183 -29.97 17.19 -0.39
CA MET A 183 -28.89 18.15 -0.31
C MET A 183 -27.77 17.58 0.55
N VAL A 184 -26.58 17.48 -0.03
CA VAL A 184 -25.37 17.03 0.67
C VAL A 184 -24.46 18.23 0.85
N ASP A 185 -24.10 18.50 2.10
CA ASP A 185 -23.13 19.52 2.51
C ASP A 185 -22.11 18.90 3.45
N ILE A 186 -20.90 18.65 2.93
CA ILE A 186 -19.84 17.94 3.64
C ILE A 186 -18.59 18.78 3.63
N THR A 187 -17.92 18.84 4.79
CA THR A 187 -16.56 19.37 4.93
C THR A 187 -15.60 18.22 5.21
N LEU A 188 -14.52 18.16 4.45
CA LEU A 188 -13.48 17.13 4.55
C LEU A 188 -12.29 17.69 5.33
N GLU A 189 -11.78 16.93 6.30
CA GLU A 189 -10.67 17.36 7.16
C GLU A 189 -9.43 16.47 7.01
N ASN A 190 -9.62 15.22 6.59
CA ASN A 190 -8.56 14.23 6.47
C ASN A 190 -8.80 13.30 5.27
N MET A 191 -7.80 12.48 4.93
CA MET A 191 -7.91 11.53 3.82
C MET A 191 -8.96 10.43 4.05
N ASP A 192 -9.19 10.02 5.30
CA ASP A 192 -10.17 8.96 5.61
C ASP A 192 -11.62 9.40 5.39
N ASP A 193 -11.88 10.72 5.37
CA ASP A 193 -13.19 11.30 5.09
C ASP A 193 -13.68 10.99 3.67
N PHE A 194 -12.81 10.54 2.76
CA PHE A 194 -13.20 10.08 1.43
C PHE A 194 -13.80 8.67 1.44
N SER A 195 -13.72 7.94 2.55
CA SER A 195 -14.31 6.61 2.66
C SER A 195 -15.85 6.68 2.76
N PRO A 196 -16.60 5.74 2.16
CA PRO A 196 -18.07 5.76 2.19
C PRO A 196 -18.65 5.78 3.60
N ALA A 197 -17.98 5.14 4.56
CA ALA A 197 -18.42 5.10 5.95
C ALA A 197 -18.33 6.48 6.63
N GLN A 198 -17.25 7.23 6.41
CA GLN A 198 -17.10 8.57 6.98
C GLN A 198 -18.03 9.58 6.28
N ILE A 199 -18.21 9.45 4.96
CA ILE A 199 -19.20 10.25 4.21
C ILE A 199 -20.60 10.03 4.78
N ALA A 200 -21.00 8.76 5.00
CA ALA A 200 -22.31 8.44 5.57
C ALA A 200 -22.52 9.04 6.97
N ARG A 201 -21.46 9.14 7.79
CA ARG A 201 -21.52 9.79 9.11
C ARG A 201 -21.73 11.30 9.04
N LYS A 202 -21.20 11.96 8.00
CA LYS A 202 -21.32 13.41 7.82
C LYS A 202 -22.65 13.84 7.20
N VAL A 203 -23.43 12.90 6.65
CA VAL A 203 -24.76 13.15 6.09
C VAL A 203 -25.80 12.68 7.09
N ASP A 204 -26.52 13.59 7.74
CA ASP A 204 -27.45 13.29 8.86
C ASP A 204 -28.43 12.14 8.55
N ALA A 205 -29.02 12.14 7.35
CA ALA A 205 -29.97 11.11 6.92
C ALA A 205 -29.33 9.71 6.83
N LEU A 206 -28.06 9.63 6.42
CA LEU A 206 -27.31 8.38 6.34
C LEU A 206 -26.71 7.98 7.69
N ASN A 207 -26.34 8.94 8.53
CA ASN A 207 -25.75 8.67 9.83
C ASN A 207 -26.73 7.89 10.73
N GLN A 208 -28.01 8.28 10.74
CA GLN A 208 -29.05 7.56 11.49
C GLN A 208 -29.20 6.11 11.03
N LEU A 209 -29.14 5.87 9.71
CA LEU A 209 -29.20 4.51 9.15
C LEU A 209 -27.94 3.71 9.45
N LEU A 210 -26.77 4.36 9.43
CA LEU A 210 -25.51 3.73 9.78
C LEU A 210 -25.49 3.33 11.26
N GLU A 211 -25.92 4.22 12.16
CA GLU A 211 -26.04 3.95 13.59
C GLU A 211 -27.02 2.81 13.85
N ALA A 212 -28.20 2.82 13.21
CA ALA A 212 -29.18 1.74 13.32
C ALA A 212 -28.59 0.40 12.84
N ARG A 213 -27.87 0.40 11.72
CA ARG A 213 -27.18 -0.79 11.21
C ARG A 213 -26.12 -1.29 12.18
N THR A 214 -25.31 -0.40 12.77
CA THR A 214 -24.30 -0.77 13.76
C THR A 214 -24.94 -1.35 15.03
N GLN A 215 -26.04 -0.76 15.51
CA GLN A 215 -26.80 -1.28 16.64
C GLN A 215 -27.39 -2.67 16.35
N LEU A 216 -27.95 -2.87 15.16
CA LEU A 216 -28.48 -4.16 14.73
C LEU A 216 -27.38 -5.22 14.58
N ALA A 217 -26.21 -4.85 14.03
CA ALA A 217 -25.07 -5.76 13.93
C ALA A 217 -24.55 -6.17 15.31
N ASN A 218 -24.40 -5.21 16.23
CA ASN A 218 -24.02 -5.51 17.61
C ASN A 218 -25.05 -6.42 18.29
N LEU A 219 -26.34 -6.11 18.12
CA LEU A 219 -27.42 -6.94 18.64
C LEU A 219 -27.36 -8.36 18.09
N GLN A 220 -27.13 -8.52 16.79
CA GLN A 220 -26.97 -9.82 16.15
C GLN A 220 -25.80 -10.61 16.77
N THR A 221 -24.65 -9.96 17.02
CA THR A 221 -23.52 -10.59 17.74
C THR A 221 -23.89 -10.98 19.17
N TYR A 222 -24.71 -10.19 19.87
CA TYR A 222 -25.18 -10.52 21.22
C TYR A 222 -26.25 -11.63 21.27
N MET A 223 -27.00 -11.79 20.17
CA MET A 223 -28.00 -12.85 20.02
C MET A 223 -27.35 -14.18 19.63
N ASP A 224 -26.27 -14.15 18.87
CA ASP A 224 -25.48 -15.32 18.51
C ASP A 224 -24.89 -15.98 19.77
N GLY A 225 -25.39 -17.15 20.14
CA GLY A 225 -25.01 -17.89 21.35
C GLY A 225 -25.96 -17.76 22.56
N LYS A 226 -27.03 -16.96 22.51
CA LYS A 226 -28.05 -16.88 23.58
C LYS A 226 -29.42 -17.40 23.11
N ALA A 227 -29.67 -18.68 23.35
CA ALA A 227 -30.88 -19.41 22.91
C ALA A 227 -32.24 -18.81 23.38
N GLY A 228 -32.25 -17.89 24.35
CA GLY A 228 -33.46 -17.21 24.84
C GLY A 228 -33.71 -15.82 24.25
N ALA A 229 -32.72 -15.20 23.61
CA ALA A 229 -32.79 -13.80 23.18
C ALA A 229 -33.76 -13.59 22.00
N GLU A 230 -33.74 -14.51 21.03
CA GLU A 230 -34.67 -14.50 19.88
C GLU A 230 -36.14 -14.59 20.31
N ASN A 231 -36.43 -15.43 21.30
CA ASN A 231 -37.78 -15.59 21.84
C ASN A 231 -38.29 -14.33 22.55
N LEU A 232 -37.39 -13.60 23.22
CA LEU A 232 -37.69 -12.32 23.85
C LEU A 232 -37.97 -11.23 22.81
N VAL A 233 -37.15 -11.14 21.76
CA VAL A 233 -37.37 -10.19 20.65
C VAL A 233 -38.69 -10.47 19.93
N ASN A 234 -39.02 -11.74 19.65
CA ASN A 234 -40.29 -12.11 19.04
C ASN A 234 -41.51 -11.74 19.90
N LYS A 235 -41.42 -11.91 21.23
CA LYS A 235 -42.47 -11.43 22.15
C LYS A 235 -42.61 -9.91 22.13
N LEU A 236 -41.48 -9.21 22.09
CA LEU A 236 -41.44 -7.74 22.04
C LEU A 236 -42.06 -7.20 20.73
N LEU A 237 -41.83 -7.86 19.61
CA LEU A 237 -42.43 -7.51 18.32
C LEU A 237 -43.95 -7.75 18.26
N GLN A 238 -44.47 -8.69 19.06
CA GLN A 238 -45.91 -9.01 19.13
C GLN A 238 -46.69 -8.02 20.00
N ASP A 239 -46.05 -7.35 20.95
CA ASP A 239 -46.68 -6.42 21.89
C ASP A 239 -46.33 -4.94 21.58
N PRO A 240 -47.15 -4.22 20.77
CA PRO A 240 -46.89 -2.83 20.38
C PRO A 240 -46.95 -1.83 21.54
N THR A 241 -47.54 -2.21 22.68
CA THR A 241 -47.58 -1.42 23.91
C THR A 241 -46.23 -1.43 24.64
N LEU A 242 -45.54 -2.57 24.69
CA LEU A 242 -44.22 -2.72 25.31
C LEU A 242 -43.12 -2.02 24.48
N LEU A 243 -43.24 -2.02 23.15
CA LEU A 243 -42.37 -1.24 22.28
C LEU A 243 -42.46 0.26 22.55
N LYS A 244 -43.68 0.78 22.76
CA LYS A 244 -43.89 2.21 23.06
C LYS A 244 -43.40 2.61 24.46
N THR A 245 -43.47 1.72 25.45
CA THR A 245 -42.94 2.02 26.79
C THR A 245 -41.42 1.98 26.83
N LEU A 246 -40.79 1.04 26.10
CA LEU A 246 -39.33 0.94 26.01
C LEU A 246 -38.71 2.01 25.11
N ALA A 247 -39.37 2.41 24.03
CA ALA A 247 -38.92 3.52 23.17
C ALA A 247 -38.92 4.89 23.89
N ASN A 248 -39.77 5.05 24.90
CA ASN A 248 -39.87 6.27 25.72
C ASN A 248 -39.08 6.18 27.04
N ALA A 249 -38.46 5.04 27.35
CA ALA A 249 -37.62 4.90 28.53
C ALA A 249 -36.28 5.67 28.32
N PRO A 250 -35.80 6.43 29.31
CA PRO A 250 -34.54 7.16 29.18
C PRO A 250 -33.38 6.20 28.89
N LYS A 251 -32.52 6.56 27.93
CA LYS A 251 -31.37 5.78 27.48
C LYS A 251 -30.43 5.55 28.67
N SER A 252 -30.42 4.34 29.23
CA SER A 252 -29.59 4.01 30.38
C SER A 252 -28.11 4.09 30.00
N ALA A 253 -27.36 4.92 30.72
CA ALA A 253 -25.91 5.08 30.57
C ALA A 253 -25.20 3.87 31.19
N ALA A 254 -25.01 2.80 30.42
CA ALA A 254 -24.23 1.66 30.88
C ALA A 254 -23.56 0.93 29.71
N THR A 255 -22.45 1.47 29.19
CA THR A 255 -21.37 0.69 28.55
C THR A 255 -20.10 1.55 28.35
N GLN A 256 -19.47 1.94 29.46
CA GLN A 256 -18.05 2.26 29.49
C GLN A 256 -17.46 1.57 30.72
N GLN A 257 -17.22 0.26 30.61
CA GLN A 257 -16.27 -0.46 31.45
C GLN A 257 -15.91 -1.74 30.71
N GLY A 258 -14.92 -1.59 29.81
CA GLY A 258 -14.21 -2.72 29.26
C GLY A 258 -13.31 -3.32 30.33
N VAL A 259 -13.53 -4.59 30.60
CA VAL A 259 -12.49 -5.63 30.75
C VAL A 259 -11.17 -5.17 31.37
N SER A 260 -11.06 -5.20 32.69
CA SER A 260 -9.81 -5.47 33.39
C SER A 260 -9.82 -6.95 33.80
N ALA A 261 -8.99 -7.74 33.12
CA ALA A 261 -8.74 -9.13 33.46
C ALA A 261 -7.93 -9.19 34.77
N ASP A 262 -8.59 -9.52 35.88
CA ASP A 262 -7.92 -10.04 37.06
C ASP A 262 -7.89 -11.56 36.96
N ASN A 263 -6.69 -12.06 36.63
CA ASN A 263 -6.34 -13.46 36.69
C ASN A 263 -5.58 -13.65 38.01
N GLU A 264 -6.31 -13.98 39.09
CA GLU A 264 -5.69 -14.35 40.35
C GLU A 264 -6.56 -15.37 41.11
N SER A 265 -5.93 -16.53 41.39
CA SER A 265 -6.21 -17.46 42.50
C SER A 265 -7.40 -18.42 42.42
N ALA A 266 -7.09 -19.71 42.24
CA ALA A 266 -7.43 -20.83 43.16
C ALA A 266 -6.91 -22.12 42.49
N GLU A 267 -5.84 -22.74 43.01
CA GLU A 267 -5.89 -23.85 43.99
C GLU A 267 -6.74 -25.04 43.53
#